data_AF-A0A4R5AQU1-F1
#
_entry.id   AF-A0A4R5AQU1-F1
#
_cell.length_a   1.000
_cell.length_b   1.000
_cell.length_c   1.000
_cell.angle_alpha   90.00
_cell.angle_beta   90.00
_cell.angle_gamma   90.00
#
_symmetry.space_group_name_H-M   'P 1'
#
loop_
_entity.id
_entity.type
_entity.pdbx_description
1 polymer ?
#
loop_
_entity_poly.entity_id
_entity_poly.type
_entity_poly.pdbx_seq_one_letter_code
_entity_poly.pdbx_strand_id
1 'polypeptide(L)'
;MKYEAIVMGVSSGGMQAMKVMFPLFPKDFKIPIIIVQHIGVQSDGEWIKILNHNCNLHIKEADEKETIETGNIYIAPPNYHLLVEKDKTFSLTIGERVNFARPAIDILFETAAEAYEKKLIGVILTGSNYDGTKGMERIKEYGGLTIAQDPETAASSFMPAAAIAAMQPDHILSLENIVKLLLKIT
;
A
#
# COMPACT_ATOMS: atom_id res chain seq x y z
N MET A 1 18.85 -2.23 9.61
CA MET A 1 17.82 -1.22 9.95
C MET A 1 16.50 -1.97 10.03
N LYS A 2 15.62 -1.70 11.01
CA LYS A 2 14.35 -2.42 11.14
C LYS A 2 13.22 -1.54 10.61
N TYR A 3 12.54 -1.98 9.56
CA TYR A 3 11.35 -1.30 9.03
C TYR A 3 10.21 -1.41 10.03
N GLU A 4 9.32 -0.41 10.04
CA GLU A 4 8.22 -0.29 11.01
C GLU A 4 6.84 -0.30 10.38
N ALA A 5 6.72 -0.02 9.08
CA ALA A 5 5.47 -0.12 8.33
C ALA A 5 5.73 -0.37 6.84
N ILE A 6 4.73 -0.95 6.18
CA ILE A 6 4.66 -1.08 4.73
C ILE A 6 3.41 -0.35 4.25
N VAL A 7 3.55 0.52 3.25
CA VAL A 7 2.41 1.08 2.51
C VAL A 7 2.33 0.46 1.12
N MET A 8 1.13 0.09 0.68
CA MET A 8 0.89 -0.45 -0.66
C MET A 8 -0.17 0.32 -1.43
N GLY A 9 0.10 0.61 -2.69
CA GLY A 9 -0.80 1.28 -3.62
C GLY A 9 -1.18 0.34 -4.74
N VAL A 10 -2.48 0.19 -5.00
CA VAL A 10 -2.98 -0.77 -5.98
C VAL A 10 -4.31 -0.34 -6.60
N SER A 11 -4.55 -0.70 -7.86
CA SER A 11 -5.77 -0.31 -8.60
C SER A 11 -6.30 -1.46 -9.46
N SER A 12 -6.40 -1.27 -10.78
CA SER A 12 -6.86 -2.30 -11.72
C SER A 12 -5.99 -3.57 -11.61
N GLY A 13 -6.63 -4.71 -11.35
CA GLY A 13 -5.94 -5.99 -11.09
C GLY A 13 -5.59 -6.24 -9.63
N GLY A 14 -5.92 -5.31 -8.73
CA GLY A 14 -5.50 -5.39 -7.33
C GLY A 14 -6.08 -6.56 -6.56
N MET A 15 -7.31 -6.97 -6.86
CA MET A 15 -7.91 -8.16 -6.24
C MET A 15 -7.11 -9.43 -6.57
N GLN A 16 -6.67 -9.59 -7.82
CA GLN A 16 -5.82 -10.70 -8.22
C GLN A 16 -4.46 -10.60 -7.54
N ALA A 17 -3.86 -9.41 -7.50
CA ALA A 17 -2.57 -9.20 -6.85
C ALA A 17 -2.60 -9.55 -5.34
N MET A 18 -3.60 -9.05 -4.61
CA MET A 18 -3.78 -9.32 -3.19
C MET A 18 -4.06 -10.81 -2.91
N LYS A 19 -4.85 -11.49 -3.75
CA LYS A 19 -5.08 -12.94 -3.64
C LYS A 19 -3.81 -13.77 -3.83
N VAL A 20 -2.85 -13.29 -4.62
CA VAL A 20 -1.54 -13.94 -4.78
C VAL A 20 -0.65 -13.64 -3.57
N MET A 21 -0.59 -12.39 -3.13
CA MET A 21 0.36 -11.97 -2.08
C MET A 21 -0.06 -12.40 -0.68
N PHE A 22 -1.32 -12.19 -0.29
CA PHE A 22 -1.75 -12.32 1.11
C PHE A 22 -1.61 -13.73 1.72
N PRO A 23 -1.83 -14.83 0.99
CA PRO A 23 -1.59 -16.18 1.51
C PRO A 23 -0.11 -16.47 1.79
N LEU A 24 0.81 -15.72 1.18
CA LEU A 24 2.26 -15.95 1.31
C LEU A 24 2.84 -15.34 2.59
N PHE A 25 2.12 -14.45 3.27
CA PHE A 25 2.55 -13.92 4.57
C PHE A 25 2.28 -14.94 5.68
N PRO A 26 3.24 -15.20 6.58
CA PRO A 26 3.03 -16.07 7.72
C PRO A 26 2.24 -15.36 8.82
N LYS A 27 1.58 -16.12 9.69
CA LYS A 27 0.73 -15.61 10.77
C LYS A 27 1.47 -14.74 11.80
N ASP A 28 2.77 -14.94 11.95
CA ASP A 28 3.62 -14.22 12.89
C ASP A 28 4.30 -12.98 12.28
N PHE A 29 4.02 -12.65 11.02
CA PHE A 29 4.49 -11.43 10.37
C PHE A 29 4.04 -10.19 11.17
N LYS A 30 5.00 -9.36 11.59
CA LYS A 30 4.75 -8.28 12.56
C LYS A 30 4.56 -6.91 11.92
N ILE A 31 5.09 -6.64 10.73
CA ILE A 31 5.03 -5.28 10.19
C ILE A 31 3.60 -4.99 9.71
N PRO A 32 2.97 -3.88 10.15
CA PRO A 32 1.67 -3.48 9.64
C PRO A 32 1.77 -3.15 8.14
N ILE A 33 0.75 -3.56 7.39
CA ILE A 33 0.62 -3.25 5.96
C ILE A 33 -0.59 -2.34 5.79
N ILE A 34 -0.41 -1.17 5.18
CA ILE A 34 -1.45 -0.17 5.01
C ILE A 34 -1.67 0.03 3.52
N ILE A 35 -2.90 -0.16 3.04
CA ILE A 35 -3.17 -0.33 1.62
C ILE A 35 -4.21 0.68 1.15
N VAL A 36 -3.89 1.39 0.08
CA VAL A 36 -4.89 2.06 -0.75
C VAL A 36 -5.17 1.19 -1.97
N GLN A 37 -6.38 0.67 -2.03
CA GLN A 37 -6.96 0.12 -3.25
C GLN A 37 -7.92 1.16 -3.84
N HIS A 38 -7.75 1.52 -5.11
CA HIS A 38 -8.79 2.30 -5.80
C HIS A 38 -10.09 1.49 -5.86
N ILE A 39 -11.10 1.97 -5.14
CA ILE A 39 -12.43 1.36 -5.04
C ILE A 39 -13.50 2.39 -5.37
N GLY A 40 -14.67 1.90 -5.81
CA GLY A 40 -15.83 2.73 -6.03
C GLY A 40 -16.41 3.27 -4.72
N VAL A 41 -17.09 4.41 -4.80
CA VAL A 41 -17.73 5.08 -3.65
C VAL A 41 -18.81 4.25 -2.94
N GLN A 42 -19.33 3.22 -3.61
CA GLN A 42 -20.34 2.28 -3.10
C GLN A 42 -19.76 0.94 -2.66
N SER A 43 -18.43 0.82 -2.55
CA SER A 43 -17.81 -0.40 -2.02
C SER A 43 -18.34 -0.69 -0.62
N ASP A 44 -18.86 -1.90 -0.42
CA ASP A 44 -19.50 -2.36 0.82
C ASP A 44 -18.54 -3.14 1.75
N GLY A 45 -17.27 -3.30 1.33
CA GLY A 45 -16.23 -3.97 2.10
C GLY A 45 -16.33 -5.51 2.08
N GLU A 46 -17.29 -6.12 1.38
CA GLU A 46 -17.44 -7.59 1.34
C GLU A 46 -16.20 -8.29 0.77
N TRP A 47 -15.49 -7.63 -0.15
CA TRP A 47 -14.25 -8.15 -0.71
C TRP A 47 -13.13 -8.30 0.33
N ILE A 48 -13.12 -7.47 1.38
CA ILE A 48 -12.15 -7.57 2.48
C ILE A 48 -12.40 -8.87 3.25
N LYS A 49 -13.67 -9.23 3.49
CA LYS A 49 -14.03 -10.51 4.10
C LYS A 49 -13.51 -11.67 3.27
N ILE A 50 -13.65 -11.62 1.95
CA ILE A 50 -13.15 -12.67 1.03
C ILE A 50 -11.62 -12.83 1.13
N LEU A 51 -10.88 -11.72 1.18
CA LEU A 51 -9.42 -11.76 1.32
C LEU A 51 -9.00 -12.31 2.69
N ASN A 52 -9.72 -11.94 3.75
CA ASN A 52 -9.42 -12.36 5.11
C ASN A 52 -9.52 -13.89 5.27
N HIS A 53 -10.45 -14.56 4.57
CA HIS A 53 -10.55 -16.03 4.58
C HIS A 53 -9.30 -16.76 4.08
N ASN A 54 -8.47 -16.12 3.24
CA ASN A 54 -7.27 -16.72 2.65
C ASN A 54 -5.98 -16.03 3.11
N CYS A 55 -6.04 -15.21 4.15
CA CYS A 55 -4.88 -14.52 4.70
C CYS A 55 -4.60 -14.99 6.12
N ASN A 56 -3.31 -15.14 6.46
CA ASN A 56 -2.90 -15.47 7.82
C ASN A 56 -2.89 -14.25 8.75
N LEU A 57 -2.97 -13.05 8.18
CA LEU A 57 -3.03 -11.77 8.88
C LEU A 57 -4.47 -11.25 8.92
N HIS A 58 -4.77 -10.44 9.93
CA HIS A 58 -6.08 -9.82 10.04
C HIS A 58 -6.19 -8.63 9.08
N ILE A 59 -7.16 -8.70 8.17
CA ILE A 59 -7.44 -7.62 7.20
C ILE A 59 -8.69 -6.86 7.64
N LYS A 60 -8.57 -5.55 7.85
CA LYS A 60 -9.69 -4.67 8.21
C LYS A 60 -9.59 -3.30 7.53
N GLU A 61 -10.70 -2.58 7.46
CA GLU A 61 -10.67 -1.14 7.12
C GLU A 61 -10.04 -0.34 8.25
N ALA A 62 -9.31 0.72 7.92
CA ALA A 62 -8.73 1.62 8.91
C ALA A 62 -9.80 2.54 9.52
N ASP A 63 -9.78 2.69 10.84
CA ASP A 63 -10.68 3.59 11.57
C ASP A 63 -10.01 4.94 11.89
N GLU A 64 -10.80 6.01 11.95
CA GLU A 64 -10.35 7.34 12.37
C GLU A 64 -9.70 7.29 13.77
N LYS A 65 -8.48 7.82 13.90
CA LYS A 65 -7.66 7.87 15.13
C LYS A 65 -7.25 6.50 15.69
N GLU A 66 -7.43 5.43 14.92
CA GLU A 66 -6.93 4.12 15.31
C GLU A 66 -5.40 4.11 15.33
N THR A 67 -4.82 3.49 16.36
CA THR A 67 -3.38 3.24 16.43
C THR A 67 -3.00 2.12 15.46
N ILE A 68 -1.92 2.32 14.69
CA ILE A 68 -1.43 1.33 13.73
C ILE A 68 -0.74 0.19 14.49
N GLU A 69 -1.40 -0.96 14.57
CA GLU A 69 -0.92 -2.14 15.30
C GLU A 69 -0.24 -3.17 14.39
N THR A 70 0.79 -3.83 14.93
CA THR A 70 1.54 -4.89 14.25
C THR A 70 0.67 -6.09 13.89
N GLY A 71 0.96 -6.74 12.76
CA GLY A 71 0.28 -7.98 12.33
C GLY A 71 -1.10 -7.78 11.70
N ASN A 72 -1.46 -6.52 11.42
CA ASN A 72 -2.68 -6.16 10.69
C ASN A 72 -2.37 -5.70 9.27
N ILE A 73 -3.33 -5.96 8.37
CA ILE A 73 -3.44 -5.33 7.06
C ILE A 73 -4.61 -4.34 7.13
N TYR A 74 -4.33 -3.06 6.96
CA TYR A 74 -5.30 -1.98 6.98
C TYR A 74 -5.64 -1.56 5.55
N ILE A 75 -6.93 -1.46 5.24
CA ILE A 75 -7.44 -0.98 3.97
C ILE A 75 -8.01 0.42 4.15
N ALA A 76 -7.65 1.35 3.27
CA ALA A 76 -8.26 2.68 3.24
C ALA A 76 -9.76 2.58 2.93
N PRO A 77 -10.64 3.17 3.77
CA PRO A 77 -12.09 3.08 3.56
C PRO A 77 -12.53 3.89 2.33
N PRO A 78 -13.65 3.53 1.69
CA PRO A 78 -14.18 4.28 0.56
C PRO A 78 -14.56 5.71 0.98
N ASN A 79 -14.46 6.66 0.04
CA ASN A 79 -14.84 8.07 0.24
C ASN A 79 -13.95 8.90 1.18
N TYR A 80 -12.88 8.34 1.74
CA TYR A 80 -11.90 9.09 2.53
C TYR A 80 -10.49 8.88 1.97
N HIS A 81 -9.62 9.87 2.09
CA HIS A 81 -8.19 9.61 2.04
C HIS A 81 -7.75 9.11 3.40
N LEU A 82 -6.91 8.08 3.41
CA LEU A 82 -6.27 7.55 4.60
C LEU A 82 -4.89 8.19 4.76
N LEU A 83 -4.63 8.78 5.92
CA LEU A 83 -3.38 9.42 6.28
C LEU A 83 -2.75 8.70 7.46
N VAL A 84 -1.44 8.80 7.58
CA VAL A 84 -0.68 8.36 8.75
C VAL A 84 -0.14 9.59 9.49
N GLU A 85 -0.50 9.70 10.77
CA GLU A 85 -0.02 10.76 11.65
C GLU A 85 1.37 10.42 12.24
N LYS A 86 2.08 11.44 12.71
CA LYS A 86 3.43 11.27 13.31
C LYS A 86 3.41 10.42 14.58
N ASP A 87 2.31 10.40 15.30
CA ASP A 87 2.08 9.57 16.48
C ASP A 87 1.66 8.12 16.15
N LYS A 88 1.67 7.74 14.86
CA LYS A 88 1.34 6.41 14.35
C LYS A 88 -0.13 6.04 14.52
N THR A 89 -0.99 7.05 14.41
CA THR A 89 -2.44 6.88 14.27
C THR A 89 -2.90 7.16 12.84
N PHE A 90 -4.09 6.70 12.50
CA PHE A 90 -4.75 7.03 11.24
C PHE A 90 -5.58 8.32 11.35
N SER A 91 -5.61 9.08 10.25
CA SER A 91 -6.58 10.15 10.03
C SER A 91 -7.31 9.94 8.71
N LEU A 92 -8.60 10.24 8.68
CA LEU A 92 -9.47 10.17 7.51
C LEU A 92 -9.89 11.58 7.11
N THR A 93 -9.71 11.92 5.84
CA THR A 93 -10.12 13.23 5.31
C THR A 93 -10.96 13.10 4.04
N ILE A 94 -11.87 14.06 3.87
CA ILE A 94 -12.72 14.23 2.69
C ILE A 94 -12.18 15.32 1.76
N GLY A 95 -10.85 15.54 1.78
CA GLY A 95 -10.16 16.46 0.88
C GLY A 95 -10.47 16.23 -0.61
N GLU A 96 -10.00 17.14 -1.45
CA GLU A 96 -10.19 17.04 -2.90
C GLU A 96 -9.62 15.73 -3.44
N ARG A 97 -10.30 15.16 -4.44
CA ARG A 97 -9.84 13.94 -5.09
C ARG A 97 -8.49 14.20 -5.75
N VAL A 98 -7.53 13.32 -5.48
CA VAL A 98 -6.22 13.32 -6.14
C VAL A 98 -6.28 12.29 -7.26
N ASN A 99 -5.90 12.68 -8.48
CA ASN A 99 -5.95 11.79 -9.65
C ASN A 99 -7.35 11.17 -9.89
N PHE A 100 -8.40 11.94 -9.57
CA PHE A 100 -9.81 11.54 -9.57
C PHE A 100 -10.19 10.43 -8.58
N ALA A 101 -9.27 10.04 -7.68
CA ALA A 101 -9.45 8.98 -6.70
C ALA A 101 -9.63 9.53 -5.28
N ARG A 102 -10.43 8.81 -4.49
CA ARG A 102 -10.54 8.94 -3.03
C ARG A 102 -11.04 7.59 -2.48
N PRO A 103 -10.19 6.77 -1.85
CA PRO A 103 -8.81 7.07 -1.42
C PRO A 103 -7.81 7.23 -2.57
N ALA A 104 -6.75 8.00 -2.34
CA ALA A 104 -5.64 8.22 -3.26
C ALA A 104 -4.34 7.70 -2.65
N ILE A 105 -3.51 7.07 -3.46
CA ILE A 105 -2.27 6.40 -3.05
C ILE A 105 -1.22 7.43 -2.63
N ASP A 106 -1.07 8.50 -3.41
CA ASP A 106 -0.10 9.57 -3.14
C ASP A 106 -0.26 10.12 -1.71
N ILE A 107 -1.50 10.38 -1.26
CA ILE A 107 -1.78 10.93 0.08
C ILE A 107 -1.31 9.99 1.20
N LEU A 108 -1.61 8.68 1.09
CA LEU A 108 -1.13 7.72 2.08
C LEU A 108 0.39 7.67 2.09
N PHE A 109 1.01 7.59 0.91
CA PHE A 109 2.45 7.42 0.78
C PHE A 109 3.22 8.64 1.28
N GLU A 110 2.77 9.85 0.94
CA GLU A 110 3.38 11.10 1.39
C GLU A 110 3.35 11.20 2.91
N THR A 111 2.18 11.03 3.53
CA THR A 111 2.02 11.16 4.99
C THR A 111 2.75 10.06 5.75
N ALA A 112 2.73 8.82 5.24
CA ALA A 112 3.51 7.74 5.83
C ALA A 112 5.02 7.99 5.73
N ALA A 113 5.50 8.57 4.62
CA ALA A 113 6.92 8.90 4.45
C ALA A 113 7.38 9.90 5.52
N GLU A 114 6.59 10.93 5.81
CA GLU A 114 6.90 11.89 6.87
C GLU A 114 6.86 11.27 8.26
N ALA A 115 5.93 10.35 8.49
CA ALA A 115 5.78 9.71 9.80
C ALA A 115 6.93 8.72 10.06
N TYR A 116 7.23 7.83 9.11
CA TYR A 116 8.13 6.68 9.31
C TYR A 116 9.56 6.91 8.78
N GLU A 117 9.76 7.91 7.95
CA GLU A 117 11.04 8.22 7.31
C GLU A 117 11.70 6.96 6.69
N LYS A 118 13.00 6.77 6.93
CA LYS A 118 13.79 5.61 6.48
C LYS A 118 13.32 4.23 6.96
N LYS A 119 12.33 4.18 7.85
CA LYS A 119 11.75 2.92 8.36
C LYS A 119 10.50 2.49 7.60
N LEU A 120 10.12 3.22 6.55
CA LEU A 120 9.00 2.88 5.67
C LEU A 120 9.45 2.03 4.49
N ILE A 121 8.58 1.11 4.08
CA ILE A 121 8.64 0.48 2.76
C ILE A 121 7.41 0.93 1.96
N GLY A 122 7.62 1.50 0.77
CA GLY A 122 6.59 1.81 -0.20
C GLY A 122 6.53 0.76 -1.31
N VAL A 123 5.34 0.25 -1.60
CA VAL A 123 5.13 -0.75 -2.65
C VAL A 123 4.04 -0.27 -3.62
N ILE A 124 4.39 -0.08 -4.89
CA ILE A 124 3.43 0.25 -5.94
C ILE A 124 3.14 -0.97 -6.80
N LEU A 125 1.87 -1.31 -6.97
CA LEU A 125 1.39 -2.50 -7.67
C LEU A 125 0.61 -2.13 -8.94
N THR A 126 0.07 -3.15 -9.60
CA THR A 126 -0.79 -3.07 -10.78
C THR A 126 -1.86 -1.97 -10.70
N GLY A 127 -2.02 -1.22 -11.79
CA GLY A 127 -2.97 -0.11 -11.86
C GLY A 127 -2.92 0.66 -13.18
N SER A 128 -3.94 1.48 -13.41
CA SER A 128 -4.20 2.12 -14.71
C SER A 128 -4.05 3.65 -14.73
N ASN A 129 -3.44 4.23 -13.69
CA ASN A 129 -3.16 5.67 -13.62
C ASN A 129 -1.81 5.92 -12.92
N TYR A 130 -1.44 7.18 -12.73
CA TYR A 130 -0.16 7.61 -12.17
C TYR A 130 -0.18 7.83 -10.65
N ASP A 131 -1.31 7.52 -9.97
CA ASP A 131 -1.41 7.70 -8.52
C ASP A 131 -0.43 6.78 -7.78
N GLY A 132 0.23 7.32 -6.75
CA GLY A 132 1.31 6.69 -6.01
C GLY A 132 2.70 7.05 -6.53
N THR A 133 2.83 7.67 -7.71
CA THR A 133 4.13 8.05 -8.27
C THR A 133 4.82 9.11 -7.40
N LYS A 134 4.11 10.18 -7.04
CA LYS A 134 4.66 11.25 -6.19
C LYS A 134 4.91 10.77 -4.77
N GLY A 135 3.99 9.95 -4.27
CA GLY A 135 4.14 9.27 -2.99
C GLY A 135 5.41 8.43 -2.94
N MET A 136 5.70 7.67 -4.00
CA MET A 136 6.91 6.84 -4.07
C MET A 136 8.20 7.68 -4.13
N GLU A 137 8.19 8.80 -4.87
CA GLU A 137 9.28 9.79 -4.82
C GLU A 137 9.50 10.29 -3.40
N ARG A 138 8.41 10.65 -2.70
CA ARG A 138 8.46 11.15 -1.32
C ARG A 138 9.02 10.12 -0.35
N ILE A 139 8.62 8.86 -0.46
CA ILE A 139 9.18 7.76 0.35
C ILE A 139 10.70 7.67 0.15
N LYS A 140 11.17 7.78 -1.10
CA LYS A 140 12.60 7.74 -1.43
C LYS A 140 13.36 8.95 -0.90
N GLU A 141 12.79 10.16 -0.98
CA GLU A 141 13.38 11.39 -0.42
C GLU A 141 13.62 11.29 1.09
N TYR A 142 12.72 10.64 1.82
CA TYR A 142 12.86 10.39 3.26
C TYR A 142 13.74 9.16 3.59
N GLY A 143 14.34 8.52 2.58
CA GLY A 143 15.23 7.38 2.72
C GLY A 143 14.52 6.04 2.98
N GLY A 144 13.21 5.97 2.73
CA GLY A 144 12.45 4.72 2.76
C GLY A 144 12.80 3.80 1.59
N LEU A 145 12.46 2.52 1.72
CA LEU A 145 12.67 1.54 0.66
C LEU A 145 11.50 1.58 -0.32
N THR A 146 11.78 1.56 -1.62
CA THR A 146 10.77 1.61 -2.67
C THR A 146 10.79 0.37 -3.55
N ILE A 147 9.62 -0.24 -3.74
CA ILE A 147 9.44 -1.45 -4.52
C ILE A 147 8.33 -1.21 -5.54
N ALA A 148 8.60 -1.49 -6.81
CA ALA A 148 7.58 -1.51 -7.86
C ALA A 148 7.30 -2.96 -8.30
N GLN A 149 6.03 -3.27 -8.54
CA GLN A 149 5.69 -4.48 -9.27
C GLN A 149 6.30 -4.42 -10.67
N ASP A 150 6.89 -5.53 -11.12
CA ASP A 150 7.34 -5.69 -12.49
C ASP A 150 6.18 -5.44 -13.47
N PRO A 151 6.27 -4.42 -14.35
CA PRO A 151 5.22 -4.11 -15.32
C PRO A 151 4.86 -5.31 -16.23
N GLU A 152 5.78 -6.23 -16.49
CA GLU A 152 5.53 -7.42 -17.32
C GLU A 152 4.61 -8.44 -16.63
N THR A 153 4.58 -8.45 -15.29
CA THR A 153 3.73 -9.35 -14.51
C THR A 153 2.50 -8.65 -13.93
N ALA A 154 2.28 -7.36 -14.25
CA ALA A 154 1.14 -6.58 -13.79
C ALA A 154 -0.08 -6.80 -14.69
N ALA A 155 -1.27 -6.93 -14.09
CA ALA A 155 -2.51 -7.02 -14.85
C ALA A 155 -2.83 -5.71 -15.58
N SER A 156 -2.45 -4.58 -14.99
CA SER A 156 -2.37 -3.27 -15.64
C SER A 156 -1.02 -2.65 -15.30
N SER A 157 -0.19 -2.46 -16.32
CA SER A 157 1.22 -2.09 -16.18
C SER A 157 1.45 -0.59 -16.04
N PHE A 158 0.43 0.25 -16.26
CA PHE A 158 0.62 1.70 -16.36
C PHE A 158 1.14 2.32 -15.05
N MET A 159 0.52 1.98 -13.92
CA MET A 159 0.88 2.53 -12.60
C MET A 159 2.32 2.18 -12.17
N PRO A 160 2.76 0.90 -12.17
CA PRO A 160 4.14 0.60 -11.85
C PRO A 160 5.12 1.18 -12.88
N ALA A 161 4.78 1.18 -14.18
CA ALA A 161 5.64 1.79 -15.20
C ALA A 161 5.78 3.31 -15.02
N ALA A 162 4.72 4.02 -14.62
CA ALA A 162 4.76 5.44 -14.32
C ALA A 162 5.69 5.75 -13.14
N ALA A 163 5.60 4.97 -12.06
CA ALA A 163 6.49 5.11 -10.91
C ALA A 163 7.96 4.86 -11.29
N ILE A 164 8.25 3.81 -12.08
CA ILE A 164 9.60 3.49 -12.58
C ILE A 164 10.15 4.59 -13.51
N ALA A 165 9.30 5.22 -14.30
CA ALA A 165 9.71 6.28 -15.22
C ALA A 165 10.03 7.59 -14.49
N ALA A 166 9.29 7.91 -13.41
CA ALA A 166 9.48 9.13 -12.63
C ALA A 166 10.69 9.04 -11.70
N MET A 167 10.90 7.87 -11.07
CA MET A 167 12.02 7.63 -10.17
C MET A 167 12.53 6.20 -10.32
N GLN A 168 13.79 5.95 -9.97
CA GLN A 168 14.36 4.60 -9.98
C GLN A 168 14.03 3.89 -8.66
N PRO A 169 13.10 2.90 -8.61
CA PRO A 169 12.80 2.19 -7.38
C PRO A 169 14.00 1.33 -6.96
N ASP A 170 14.10 1.00 -5.68
CA ASP A 170 15.19 0.14 -5.20
C ASP A 170 15.04 -1.30 -5.70
N HIS A 171 13.80 -1.73 -5.94
CA HIS A 171 13.48 -3.04 -6.49
C HIS A 171 12.31 -2.99 -7.50
N ILE A 172 12.44 -3.77 -8.56
CA ILE A 172 11.37 -4.08 -9.52
C ILE A 172 11.19 -5.60 -9.50
N LEU A 173 10.03 -6.09 -9.06
CA LEU A 173 9.84 -7.52 -8.71
C LEU A 173 8.44 -8.03 -9.06
N SER A 174 8.32 -9.33 -9.34
CA SER A 174 7.02 -10.03 -9.36
C SER A 174 6.37 -10.03 -7.97
N LEU A 175 5.05 -10.24 -7.91
CA LEU A 175 4.28 -10.24 -6.65
C LEU A 175 4.86 -11.18 -5.58
N GLU A 176 5.25 -12.40 -5.97
CA GLU A 176 5.83 -13.39 -5.06
C GLU A 176 7.22 -12.97 -4.57
N ASN A 177 8.00 -12.35 -5.44
CA ASN A 177 9.34 -11.87 -5.08
C ASN A 177 9.28 -10.62 -4.20
N ILE A 178 8.25 -9.78 -4.34
CA ILE A 178 7.94 -8.70 -3.37
C ILE A 178 7.74 -9.32 -1.99
N VAL A 179 6.84 -10.31 -1.84
CA VAL A 179 6.60 -10.95 -0.53
C VAL A 179 7.87 -11.61 0.00
N LYS A 180 8.61 -12.37 -0.81
CA LYS A 180 9.89 -12.98 -0.40
C LYS A 180 10.89 -11.95 0.10
N LEU A 181 10.98 -10.79 -0.57
CA LEU A 181 11.86 -9.72 -0.14
C LEU A 181 11.40 -9.16 1.21
N LEU A 182 10.11 -8.84 1.37
CA LEU A 182 9.56 -8.33 2.62
C LEU A 182 9.87 -9.27 3.78
N LEU A 183 9.58 -10.57 3.65
CA LEU A 183 9.90 -11.58 4.67
C LEU A 183 11.38 -11.70 5.01
N LYS A 184 12.28 -11.33 4.10
CA LYS A 184 13.73 -11.37 4.32
C LYS A 184 14.24 -10.17 5.09
N ILE A 185 13.61 -9.00 4.93
CA ILE A 185 14.14 -7.71 5.42
C ILE A 185 13.39 -7.16 6.63
N THR A 186 12.28 -7.78 7.02
CA THR A 186 11.45 -7.39 8.18
C THR A 186 11.40 -8.47 9.23
#